data_AF-A0A383E938-F1
#
_entry.id   AF-A0A383E938-F1
#
_cell.length_a   1.000
_cell.length_b   1.000
_cell.length_c   1.000
_cell.angle_alpha   90.00
_cell.angle_beta   90.00
_cell.angle_gamma   90.00
#
_symmetry.space_group_name_H-M   'P 1'
#
loop_
_entity.id
_entity.type
_entity.pdbx_description
1 polymer ?
#
loop_
_entity_poly.entity_id
_entity_poly.type
_entity_poly.pdbx_seq_one_letter_code
_entity_poly.pdbx_strand_id
1 'polypeptide(L)'
;MAATGYSVAAAAAFGASIVAAGSALVSRGLKKVLGKEINFPSSIADRTITNRSAIAPQKLIFGECVVSGPITFVGSAGTNNRDLSHVIALAGHECNAILDIYLDD
;
A
#
# COMPACT_ATOMS: atom_id res chain seq x y z
N MET A 1 53.55 29.96 37.30
CA MET A 1 52.29 29.63 38.00
C MET A 1 51.26 29.22 36.96
N ALA A 2 51.23 27.93 36.60
CA ALA A 2 50.29 27.35 35.65
C ALA A 2 49.34 26.42 36.43
N ALA A 3 48.18 26.94 36.85
CA ALA A 3 47.22 26.15 37.62
C ALA A 3 45.81 26.78 37.63
N THR A 4 45.24 27.05 36.45
CA THR A 4 43.81 27.48 36.35
C THR A 4 43.13 26.95 35.08
N GLY A 5 43.59 25.82 34.51
CA GLY A 5 43.06 25.30 33.23
C GLY A 5 42.34 23.95 33.28
N TYR A 6 42.46 23.17 34.36
CA TYR A 6 42.10 21.74 34.33
C TYR A 6 40.75 21.38 34.98
N SER A 7 40.06 22.29 35.67
CA SER A 7 38.84 21.97 36.42
C SER A 7 37.53 22.22 35.66
N VAL A 8 37.53 23.00 34.57
CA VAL A 8 36.31 23.31 33.81
C VAL A 8 36.07 22.30 32.67
N ALA A 9 37.13 21.69 32.14
CA ALA A 9 37.02 20.72 31.04
C ALA A 9 36.52 19.33 31.49
N ALA A 10 36.80 18.94 32.75
CA ALA A 10 36.38 17.63 33.26
C ALA A 10 34.89 17.56 33.61
N ALA A 11 34.27 18.67 34.03
CA ALA A 11 32.84 18.69 34.37
C ALA A 11 31.92 18.64 33.13
N ALA A 12 32.39 19.15 31.98
CA ALA A 12 31.64 19.12 30.73
C ALA A 12 31.67 17.74 30.05
N ALA A 13 32.72 16.93 30.27
CA ALA A 13 32.88 15.63 29.65
C ALA A 13 31.96 14.54 30.26
N PHE A 14 31.71 14.59 31.58
CA PHE A 14 30.76 13.67 32.23
C PHE A 14 29.29 14.08 32.02
N GLY A 15 29.01 15.38 31.87
CA GLY A 15 27.67 15.86 31.52
C GLY A 15 27.26 15.51 30.09
N ALA A 16 28.19 15.55 29.14
CA ALA A 16 27.93 15.23 27.74
C ALA A 16 27.72 13.73 27.48
N SER A 17 28.39 12.84 28.24
CA SER A 17 28.23 11.39 28.06
C SER A 17 26.90 10.85 28.59
N ILE A 18 26.33 11.45 29.64
CA ILE A 18 25.03 11.05 30.20
C ILE A 18 23.87 11.48 29.28
N VAL A 19 23.96 12.67 28.67
CA VAL A 19 22.95 13.17 27.72
C VAL A 19 23.04 12.46 26.37
N ALA A 20 24.24 12.13 25.89
CA ALA A 20 24.43 11.36 24.66
C ALA A 20 24.01 9.88 24.82
N ALA A 21 24.29 9.24 25.96
CA ALA A 21 23.85 7.87 26.23
C ALA A 21 22.33 7.79 26.52
N GLY A 22 21.77 8.79 27.23
CA GLY A 22 20.34 8.86 27.52
C GLY A 22 19.48 9.09 26.26
N SER A 23 19.93 9.96 25.36
CA SER A 23 19.21 10.22 24.09
C SER A 23 19.26 9.03 23.12
N ALA A 24 20.32 8.22 23.14
CA ALA A 24 20.40 7.00 22.33
C ALA A 24 19.44 5.90 22.82
N LEU A 25 19.26 5.75 24.15
CA LEU A 25 18.31 4.81 24.74
C LEU A 25 16.85 5.23 24.55
N VAL A 26 16.55 6.53 24.71
CA VAL A 26 15.22 7.09 24.43
C VAL A 26 14.88 6.95 22.94
N SER A 27 15.85 7.19 22.04
CA SER A 27 15.65 7.02 20.60
C SER A 27 15.39 5.57 20.19
N ARG A 28 15.99 4.58 20.88
CA ARG A 28 15.73 3.16 20.64
C ARG A 28 14.38 2.71 21.22
N GLY A 29 14.01 3.22 22.40
CA GLY A 29 12.70 2.96 23.01
C GLY A 29 11.55 3.56 22.21
N LEU A 30 11.71 4.79 21.72
CA LEU A 30 10.69 5.48 20.94
C LEU A 30 10.50 4.84 19.55
N LYS A 31 11.58 4.38 18.90
CA LYS A 31 11.49 3.60 17.64
C LYS A 31 10.80 2.24 17.84
N LYS A 32 10.87 1.64 19.02
CA LYS A 32 10.18 0.37 19.33
C LYS A 32 8.69 0.56 19.63
N VAL A 33 8.31 1.71 20.20
CA VAL A 33 6.91 2.05 20.50
C VAL A 33 6.20 2.67 19.28
N LEU A 34 6.91 3.47 18.47
CA LEU A 34 6.39 4.06 17.24
C LEU A 34 6.54 3.13 16.02
N GLY A 35 7.46 2.17 16.07
CA GLY A 35 7.69 1.16 15.03
C GLY A 35 6.69 0.02 15.12
N LYS A 36 5.40 0.34 15.23
CA LYS A 36 4.33 -0.59 14.88
C LYS A 36 4.50 -0.84 13.39
N GLU A 37 5.18 -1.92 13.02
CA GLU A 37 5.18 -2.42 11.66
C GLU A 37 3.72 -2.63 11.28
N ILE A 38 3.18 -1.74 10.45
CA ILE A 38 1.92 -1.96 9.78
C ILE A 38 2.23 -3.03 8.74
N ASN A 39 2.14 -4.29 9.17
CA ASN A 39 1.99 -5.40 8.25
C ASN A 39 0.68 -5.13 7.52
N PHE A 40 0.77 -4.49 6.36
CA PHE A 40 -0.30 -4.55 5.38
C PHE A 40 -0.44 -6.04 5.07
N PRO A 41 -1.56 -6.67 5.44
CA PRO A 41 -1.75 -8.06 5.09
C PRO A 41 -1.65 -8.14 3.57
N SER A 42 -0.83 -9.06 3.07
CA SER A 42 -0.66 -9.35 1.64
C SER A 42 -1.98 -9.68 0.93
N SER A 43 -3.07 -9.85 1.68
CA SER A 43 -4.43 -10.02 1.18
C SER A 43 -5.07 -8.77 0.55
N ILE A 44 -4.52 -7.57 0.75
CA ILE A 44 -5.05 -6.34 0.12
C ILE A 44 -4.36 -6.04 -1.23
N ALA A 45 -3.18 -6.64 -1.48
CA ALA A 45 -2.31 -6.22 -2.57
C ALA A 45 -2.76 -6.68 -3.97
N ASP A 46 -3.55 -7.74 -4.08
CA ASP A 46 -3.82 -8.39 -5.37
C ASP A 46 -5.31 -8.53 -5.73
N ARG A 47 -6.20 -7.81 -5.03
CA ARG A 47 -7.62 -7.86 -5.38
C ARG A 47 -7.95 -6.90 -6.51
N THR A 48 -8.17 -7.49 -7.68
CA THR A 48 -8.61 -6.78 -8.88
C THR A 48 -10.13 -6.55 -8.81
N ILE A 49 -10.56 -5.36 -8.38
CA ILE A 49 -11.98 -5.01 -8.21
C ILE A 49 -12.54 -4.40 -9.49
N THR A 50 -13.75 -4.82 -9.85
CA THR A 50 -14.53 -4.23 -10.95
C THR A 50 -15.26 -2.98 -10.44
N ASN A 51 -15.01 -1.82 -11.06
CA ASN A 51 -15.62 -0.54 -10.66
C ASN A 51 -16.67 -0.10 -11.68
N ARG A 52 -17.76 0.55 -11.26
CA ARG A 52 -18.67 1.25 -12.18
C ARG A 52 -18.22 2.70 -12.32
N SER A 53 -17.59 3.04 -13.45
CA SER A 53 -17.13 4.39 -13.74
C SER A 53 -17.34 4.76 -15.20
N ALA A 54 -17.85 5.96 -15.44
CA ALA A 54 -18.07 6.52 -16.78
C ALA A 54 -16.81 7.20 -17.37
N ILE A 55 -15.78 7.46 -16.56
CA ILE A 55 -14.54 8.16 -16.96
C ILE A 55 -13.30 7.28 -16.85
N ALA A 56 -13.49 5.96 -16.69
CA ALA A 56 -12.39 5.02 -16.62
C ALA A 56 -11.60 5.01 -17.95
N PRO A 57 -10.26 5.05 -17.91
CA PRO A 57 -9.45 5.03 -19.12
C PRO A 57 -9.47 3.65 -19.77
N GLN A 58 -9.32 3.63 -21.09
CA GLN A 58 -9.13 2.39 -21.86
C GLN A 58 -7.79 1.72 -21.53
N LYS A 59 -7.80 0.40 -21.37
CA LYS A 59 -6.60 -0.38 -21.06
C LYS A 59 -5.94 -0.91 -22.32
N LEU A 60 -4.61 -0.81 -22.37
CA LEU A 60 -3.75 -1.46 -23.35
C LEU A 60 -3.00 -2.58 -22.63
N ILE A 61 -3.17 -3.81 -23.10
CA ILE A 61 -2.66 -5.02 -22.46
C ILE A 61 -1.61 -5.65 -23.37
N PHE A 62 -0.42 -5.86 -22.81
CA PHE A 62 0.67 -6.55 -23.50
C PHE A 62 0.98 -7.83 -22.74
N GLY A 63 0.82 -8.97 -23.41
CA GLY A 63 1.00 -10.29 -22.81
C GLY A 63 -0.24 -10.79 -22.08
N GLU A 64 -0.04 -11.76 -21.18
CA GLU A 64 -1.08 -12.40 -20.38
C GLU A 64 -1.08 -11.82 -18.97
N CYS A 65 -2.22 -11.26 -18.54
CA CYS A 65 -2.39 -10.73 -17.19
C CYS A 65 -3.86 -10.78 -16.74
N VAL A 66 -4.05 -10.84 -15.43
CA VAL A 66 -5.38 -10.72 -14.81
C VAL A 66 -5.73 -9.24 -14.70
N VAL A 67 -6.87 -8.84 -15.28
CA VAL A 67 -7.34 -7.45 -15.29
C VAL A 67 -8.83 -7.37 -14.94
N SER A 68 -9.22 -6.31 -14.24
CA SER A 68 -10.64 -5.90 -14.13
C SER A 68 -10.94 -4.82 -15.15
N GLY A 69 -12.22 -4.63 -15.48
CA GLY A 69 -12.68 -3.52 -16.30
C GLY A 69 -13.65 -2.62 -15.55
N PRO A 70 -13.99 -1.44 -16.09
CA PRO A 70 -15.19 -0.75 -15.67
C PRO A 70 -16.45 -1.54 -16.09
N ILE A 71 -17.48 -1.46 -15.26
CA ILE A 71 -18.81 -1.98 -15.58
C ILE A 71 -19.50 -1.02 -16.56
N THR A 72 -19.70 -1.46 -17.80
CA THR A 72 -20.37 -0.66 -18.84
C THR A 72 -21.88 -0.80 -18.79
N PHE A 73 -22.39 -2.01 -18.49
CA PHE A 73 -23.82 -2.27 -18.41
C PHE A 73 -24.15 -3.32 -17.36
N VAL A 74 -25.23 -3.08 -16.62
CA VAL A 74 -25.89 -4.06 -15.75
C VAL A 74 -27.38 -3.91 -15.96
N GLY A 75 -28.03 -5.00 -16.36
CA GLY A 75 -29.48 -5.02 -16.55
C GLY A 75 -30.05 -6.39 -16.20
N SER A 76 -31.26 -6.40 -15.63
CA SER A 76 -32.02 -7.62 -15.38
C SER A 76 -33.16 -7.75 -16.39
N ALA A 77 -33.43 -8.97 -16.86
CA ALA A 77 -34.51 -9.29 -17.78
C ALA A 77 -35.31 -10.52 -17.32
N GLY A 78 -36.43 -10.76 -17.99
CA GLY A 78 -37.33 -11.89 -17.75
C GLY A 78 -38.35 -11.69 -16.63
N THR A 79 -39.27 -12.64 -16.47
CA THR A 79 -40.23 -12.64 -15.36
C THR A 79 -39.49 -12.85 -14.05
N ASN A 80 -39.66 -11.93 -13.09
CA ASN A 80 -38.97 -11.91 -11.79
C ASN A 80 -37.45 -11.64 -11.85
N ASN A 81 -36.94 -10.89 -12.84
CA ASN A 81 -35.51 -10.50 -12.92
C ASN A 81 -34.53 -11.68 -12.84
N ARG A 82 -34.90 -12.80 -13.45
CA ARG A 82 -34.13 -14.04 -13.39
C ARG A 82 -32.82 -13.97 -14.16
N ASP A 83 -32.77 -13.17 -15.22
CA ASP A 83 -31.61 -13.07 -16.08
C ASP A 83 -30.87 -11.78 -15.76
N LEU A 84 -29.62 -11.88 -15.29
CA LEU A 84 -28.74 -10.73 -15.03
C LEU A 84 -27.66 -10.68 -16.10
N SER A 85 -27.69 -9.62 -16.92
CA SER A 85 -26.65 -9.34 -17.90
C SER A 85 -25.67 -8.32 -17.35
N HIS A 86 -24.40 -8.70 -17.26
CA HIS A 86 -23.30 -7.87 -16.76
C HIS A 86 -22.22 -7.75 -17.84
N VAL A 87 -21.92 -6.51 -18.26
CA VAL A 87 -20.90 -6.22 -19.28
C VAL A 87 -19.75 -5.45 -18.65
N ILE A 88 -18.55 -6.00 -18.79
CA ILE A 88 -17.29 -5.45 -18.27
C ILE A 88 -16.34 -5.22 -19.45
N ALA A 89 -15.81 -4.00 -19.58
CA ALA A 89 -14.87 -3.67 -20.66
C ALA A 89 -13.42 -3.98 -20.26
N LEU A 90 -12.80 -5.00 -20.87
CA LEU A 90 -11.46 -5.48 -20.48
C LEU A 90 -10.31 -4.73 -21.18
N ALA A 91 -10.36 -4.57 -22.50
CA ALA A 91 -9.31 -3.96 -23.30
C ALA A 91 -9.88 -3.11 -24.44
N GLY A 92 -9.12 -2.08 -24.86
CA GLY A 92 -9.47 -1.23 -26.00
C GLY A 92 -8.94 -1.69 -27.35
N HIS A 93 -8.16 -2.77 -27.39
CA HIS A 93 -7.57 -3.34 -28.60
C HIS A 93 -8.00 -4.80 -28.78
N GLU A 94 -7.66 -5.37 -29.94
CA GLU A 94 -7.91 -6.78 -30.22
C GLU A 94 -7.09 -7.68 -29.27
N CYS A 95 -7.79 -8.61 -28.63
CA CYS A 95 -7.19 -9.63 -27.77
C CYS A 95 -7.24 -10.97 -28.49
N ASN A 96 -6.18 -11.78 -28.34
CA ASN A 96 -6.15 -13.12 -28.92
C ASN A 96 -7.15 -14.07 -28.27
N ALA A 97 -7.22 -14.09 -26.93
CA ALA A 97 -8.12 -14.95 -26.18
C ALA A 97 -8.39 -14.40 -24.77
N ILE A 98 -9.53 -14.80 -24.20
CA ILE A 98 -9.84 -14.68 -22.77
C ILE A 98 -9.79 -16.11 -22.22
N LEU A 99 -8.85 -16.39 -21.32
CA LEU A 99 -8.57 -17.74 -20.84
C LEU A 99 -9.46 -18.09 -19.64
N ASP A 100 -9.13 -17.52 -18.48
CA ASP A 100 -9.79 -17.82 -17.22
C ASP A 100 -10.54 -16.60 -16.69
N ILE A 101 -11.66 -16.87 -16.01
CA ILE A 101 -12.49 -15.85 -15.37
C ILE A 101 -12.61 -16.21 -13.88
N TYR A 102 -12.07 -15.33 -13.05
CA TYR A 102 -12.13 -15.44 -11.59
C TYR A 102 -13.21 -14.49 -11.06
N LEU A 103 -14.14 -15.01 -10.26
CA LEU A 103 -15.22 -14.25 -9.63
C LEU A 103 -15.14 -14.44 -8.11
N ASP A 104 -14.92 -13.35 -7.37
CA ASP A 104 -14.96 -13.24 -5.90
C ASP A 104 -14.82 -14.58 -5.13
N ASP A 105 -13.63 -15.19 -5.21
CA ASP A 105 -13.15 -16.28 -4.33
C ASP A 105 -12.37 -15.69 -3.13
#